data_AF-A0AAE3YCJ2-F1
#
_entry.id   AF-A0AAE3YCJ2-F1
#
_cell.length_a   1.000
_cell.length_b   1.000
_cell.length_c   1.000
_cell.angle_alpha   90.00
_cell.angle_beta   90.00
_cell.angle_gamma   90.00
#
_symmetry.space_group_name_H-M   'P 1'
#
loop_
_entity.id
_entity.type
_entity.pdbx_description
1 polymer ?
#
loop_
_entity_poly.entity_id
_entity_poly.type
_entity_poly.pdbx_seq_one_letter_code
_entity_poly.pdbx_strand_id
1 'polypeptide(L)'
;MKNNANHNGIKHYILYFLYICCISCQGQEYNKDILNLKELDLGLNADRFYKNSTKRENVKLLSGKQYVEKDTITEYDHDWNGDRNKIFAIQYRVVGYSPADVVAQFGNIHFSRVESLVDDKGNLMLINAVTKASKDDILKFITALKKEYPNPEVTEASSGYTNNQIITWKDKDRIIKLSTNARLDFSNPHNILSEADKKEIQEIEKNRITESTLFICNSTYEKKLLGNLHSGNWMNFK
;
A
#
# COMPACT_ATOMS: atom_id res chain seq x y z
N MET A 1 40.46 33.04 -36.66
CA MET A 1 41.04 31.80 -36.09
C MET A 1 40.13 31.32 -34.97
N LYS A 2 39.80 30.03 -34.96
CA LYS A 2 38.68 29.43 -34.23
C LYS A 2 38.94 29.39 -32.71
N ASN A 3 37.96 29.84 -31.94
CA ASN A 3 37.84 29.59 -30.51
C ASN A 3 37.65 28.08 -30.27
N ASN A 4 38.72 27.41 -29.84
CA ASN A 4 38.63 26.06 -29.26
C ASN A 4 38.14 26.19 -27.81
N ALA A 5 36.83 26.38 -27.66
CA ALA A 5 36.18 26.26 -26.38
C ALA A 5 36.18 24.80 -25.92
N ASN A 6 36.44 24.65 -24.63
CA ASN A 6 36.71 23.44 -23.87
C ASN A 6 35.50 22.45 -23.89
N HIS A 7 35.30 21.74 -25.00
CA HIS A 7 34.18 20.80 -25.18
C HIS A 7 34.31 19.50 -24.36
N ASN A 8 35.46 19.23 -23.75
CA ASN A 8 35.69 17.98 -23.01
C ASN A 8 35.21 18.01 -21.55
N GLY A 9 35.15 19.20 -20.92
CA GLY A 9 34.66 19.35 -19.54
C GLY A 9 33.15 19.15 -19.43
N ILE A 10 32.38 19.76 -20.34
CA ILE A 10 30.90 19.67 -20.36
C ILE A 10 30.43 18.23 -20.58
N LYS A 11 31.13 17.46 -21.43
CA LYS A 11 30.82 16.04 -21.65
C LYS A 11 31.02 15.18 -20.40
N HIS A 12 32.04 15.46 -19.59
CA HIS A 12 32.30 14.72 -18.34
C HIS A 12 31.25 15.02 -17.26
N TYR A 13 30.83 16.28 -17.10
CA TYR A 13 29.77 16.63 -16.15
C TYR A 13 28.40 16.05 -16.53
N ILE A 14 28.06 16.04 -17.83
CA ILE A 14 26.82 15.40 -18.31
C ILE A 14 26.87 13.88 -18.10
N LEU A 15 28.02 13.23 -18.32
CA LEU A 15 28.19 11.80 -18.09
C LEU A 15 28.12 11.44 -16.60
N TYR A 16 28.66 12.29 -15.72
CA TYR A 16 28.61 12.11 -14.26
C TYR A 16 27.20 12.36 -13.71
N PHE A 17 26.47 13.33 -14.25
CA PHE A 17 25.07 13.60 -13.90
C PHE A 17 24.14 12.47 -14.37
N LEU A 18 24.35 11.92 -15.57
CA LEU A 18 23.66 10.72 -16.05
C LEU A 18 23.98 9.48 -15.20
N TYR A 19 25.23 9.33 -14.73
CA TYR A 19 25.61 8.23 -13.84
C TYR A 19 24.95 8.32 -12.46
N ILE A 20 24.83 9.52 -11.88
CA ILE A 20 24.12 9.76 -10.61
C ILE A 20 22.61 9.51 -10.76
N CYS A 21 22.01 9.88 -11.90
CA CYS A 21 20.60 9.56 -12.19
C CYS A 21 20.36 8.05 -12.36
N CYS A 22 21.36 7.26 -12.77
CA CYS A 22 21.22 5.81 -12.91
C CYS A 22 21.36 5.02 -11.59
N ILE A 23 22.05 5.57 -10.58
CA ILE A 23 22.25 4.87 -9.29
C ILE A 23 21.01 5.01 -8.39
N SER A 24 20.23 6.09 -8.53
CA SER A 24 19.06 6.33 -7.66
C SER A 24 17.79 5.57 -8.06
N CYS A 25 17.75 4.94 -9.24
CA CYS A 25 16.55 4.25 -9.77
C CYS A 25 16.67 2.72 -9.82
N GLN A 26 17.73 2.13 -9.25
CA GLN A 26 17.96 0.68 -9.28
C GLN A 26 18.33 0.18 -7.90
N GLY A 27 17.40 -0.35 -7.09
CA GLY A 27 17.87 -1.14 -5.96
C GLY A 27 16.90 -1.59 -4.88
N GLN A 28 15.74 -0.95 -4.70
CA GLN A 28 14.85 -1.39 -3.62
C GLN A 28 14.34 -2.80 -3.88
N GLU A 29 14.46 -3.64 -2.85
CA GLU A 29 14.06 -5.04 -2.89
C GLU A 29 13.28 -5.39 -1.63
N TYR A 30 12.15 -6.08 -1.82
CA TYR A 30 11.29 -6.50 -0.73
C TYR A 30 11.99 -7.47 0.23
N ASN A 31 11.81 -7.28 1.54
CA ASN A 31 12.52 -7.96 2.64
C ASN A 31 14.03 -7.71 2.75
N LYS A 32 14.62 -6.88 1.89
CA LYS A 32 16.03 -6.51 1.99
C LYS A 32 16.21 -5.13 2.61
N ASP A 33 15.43 -4.18 2.10
CA ASP A 33 15.44 -2.79 2.53
C ASP A 33 14.08 -2.41 3.14
N ILE A 34 14.07 -1.44 4.05
CA ILE A 34 12.81 -0.85 4.52
C ILE A 34 12.32 0.11 3.43
N LEU A 35 11.22 -0.24 2.76
CA LEU A 35 10.64 0.59 1.71
C LEU A 35 10.14 1.92 2.29
N ASN A 36 10.67 3.04 1.80
CA ASN A 36 10.16 4.37 2.14
C ASN A 36 8.94 4.72 1.28
N LEU A 37 7.74 4.57 1.83
CA LEU A 37 6.49 4.82 1.13
C LEU A 37 6.25 6.30 0.82
N LYS A 38 6.89 7.21 1.56
CA LYS A 38 6.83 8.66 1.26
C LYS A 38 7.53 8.98 -0.07
N GLU A 39 8.59 8.26 -0.38
CA GLU A 39 9.43 8.45 -1.58
C GLU A 39 9.15 7.40 -2.66
N LEU A 40 8.01 6.71 -2.57
CA LEU A 40 7.66 5.65 -3.52
C LEU A 40 7.64 6.19 -4.96
N ASP A 41 8.49 5.61 -5.80
CA ASP A 41 8.48 5.78 -7.23
C ASP A 41 7.39 4.87 -7.85
N LEU A 42 6.39 5.46 -8.48
CA LEU A 42 5.33 4.71 -9.17
C LEU A 42 5.83 4.01 -10.44
N GLY A 43 7.04 4.31 -10.91
CA GLY A 43 7.77 3.56 -11.93
C GLY A 43 8.43 2.27 -11.42
N LEU A 44 8.24 1.91 -10.14
CA LEU A 44 8.78 0.68 -9.55
C LEU A 44 8.40 -0.56 -10.38
N ASN A 45 9.40 -1.33 -10.76
CA ASN A 45 9.20 -2.63 -11.39
C ASN A 45 8.96 -3.70 -10.33
N ALA A 46 7.69 -4.11 -10.14
CA ALA A 46 7.32 -5.06 -9.08
C ALA A 46 7.98 -6.44 -9.23
N ASP A 47 8.16 -6.93 -10.46
CA ASP A 47 8.86 -8.19 -10.73
C ASP A 47 10.28 -8.18 -10.17
N ARG A 48 10.99 -7.05 -10.34
CA ARG A 48 12.33 -6.86 -9.78
C ARG A 48 12.29 -6.69 -8.27
N PHE A 49 11.36 -5.88 -7.76
CA PHE A 49 11.21 -5.59 -6.34
C PHE A 49 10.95 -6.86 -5.52
N TYR A 50 10.10 -7.77 -6.00
CA TYR A 50 9.74 -9.03 -5.32
C TYR A 50 10.56 -10.25 -5.77
N LYS A 51 11.55 -10.08 -6.67
CA LYS A 51 12.28 -11.18 -7.31
C LYS A 51 12.78 -12.25 -6.34
N ASN A 52 13.31 -11.85 -5.20
CA ASN A 52 13.82 -12.80 -4.22
C ASN A 52 12.71 -13.29 -3.27
N SER A 53 11.76 -12.45 -2.86
CA SER A 53 10.68 -12.86 -1.95
C SER A 53 9.71 -13.89 -2.54
N THR A 54 9.70 -14.08 -3.86
CA THR A 54 8.92 -15.15 -4.53
C THR A 54 9.60 -16.52 -4.51
N LYS A 55 10.82 -16.64 -3.99
CA LYS A 55 11.47 -17.93 -3.81
C LYS A 55 10.89 -18.64 -2.60
N ARG A 56 10.47 -19.90 -2.76
CA ARG A 56 9.87 -20.74 -1.68
C ARG A 56 10.77 -20.90 -0.45
N GLU A 57 12.08 -20.73 -0.58
CA GLU A 57 13.02 -20.71 0.56
C GLU A 57 12.73 -19.58 1.56
N ASN A 58 12.02 -18.52 1.12
CA ASN A 58 11.61 -17.39 1.96
C ASN A 58 10.31 -17.63 2.72
N VAL A 59 9.82 -18.87 2.81
CA VAL A 59 8.70 -19.18 3.72
C VAL A 59 9.08 -18.76 5.14
N LYS A 60 8.21 -17.97 5.75
CA LYS A 60 8.51 -17.25 6.99
C LYS A 60 8.97 -18.14 8.13
N LEU A 61 8.32 -19.29 8.28
CA LEU A 61 8.63 -20.28 9.32
C LEU A 61 10.09 -20.78 9.25
N LEU A 62 10.72 -20.71 8.07
CA LEU A 62 12.05 -21.27 7.82
C LEU A 62 13.16 -20.21 7.76
N SER A 63 12.84 -18.99 7.33
CA SER A 63 13.84 -17.96 6.97
C SER A 63 13.71 -16.65 7.74
N GLY A 64 12.61 -16.44 8.46
CA GLY A 64 12.26 -15.14 9.05
C GLY A 64 11.86 -14.06 8.04
N LYS A 65 11.92 -14.34 6.72
CA LYS A 65 11.53 -13.43 5.64
C LYS A 65 10.08 -13.66 5.22
N GLN A 66 9.47 -12.67 4.55
CA GLN A 66 8.10 -12.82 4.04
C GLN A 66 8.10 -13.41 2.63
N TYR A 67 7.45 -14.56 2.46
CA TYR A 67 7.21 -15.17 1.15
C TYR A 67 6.07 -14.47 0.43
N VAL A 68 6.29 -14.17 -0.85
CA VAL A 68 5.35 -13.48 -1.73
C VAL A 68 4.91 -14.40 -2.84
N GLU A 69 3.60 -14.58 -2.99
CA GLU A 69 2.98 -15.23 -4.14
C GLU A 69 2.68 -14.20 -5.23
N LYS A 70 2.88 -14.64 -6.48
CA LYS A 70 2.55 -13.86 -7.68
C LYS A 70 1.35 -14.52 -8.35
N ASP A 71 0.20 -13.87 -8.27
CA ASP A 71 -1.08 -14.38 -8.73
C ASP A 71 -1.64 -13.49 -9.86
N THR A 72 -2.23 -14.07 -10.89
CA THR A 72 -2.95 -13.30 -11.93
C THR A 72 -4.41 -13.16 -11.51
N ILE A 73 -4.91 -11.94 -11.42
CA ILE A 73 -6.31 -11.61 -11.18
C ILE A 73 -7.00 -11.37 -12.53
N THR A 74 -8.10 -12.08 -12.78
CA THR A 74 -8.92 -11.93 -13.99
C THR A 74 -10.16 -11.09 -13.71
N GLU A 75 -10.85 -10.61 -14.74
CA GLU A 75 -12.10 -9.84 -14.53
C GLU A 75 -13.21 -10.65 -13.86
N TYR A 76 -13.21 -11.99 -13.98
CA TYR A 76 -14.18 -12.86 -13.31
C TYR A 76 -13.96 -12.95 -11.78
N ASP A 77 -12.71 -12.76 -11.31
CA ASP A 77 -12.39 -12.70 -9.87
C ASP A 77 -12.90 -11.40 -9.23
N HIS A 78 -13.37 -10.49 -10.07
CA HIS A 78 -13.87 -9.19 -9.70
C HIS A 78 -15.38 -9.06 -9.95
N ASP A 79 -15.86 -9.25 -11.17
CA ASP A 79 -17.31 -9.21 -11.47
C ASP A 79 -17.79 -10.60 -11.95
N TRP A 80 -18.97 -11.02 -11.49
CA TRP A 80 -19.63 -12.25 -11.93
C TRP A 80 -19.88 -12.29 -13.45
N ASN A 81 -19.88 -11.12 -14.11
CA ASN A 81 -20.01 -10.97 -15.56
C ASN A 81 -18.66 -10.84 -16.30
N GLY A 82 -17.53 -11.02 -15.63
CA GLY A 82 -16.19 -10.84 -16.20
C GLY A 82 -15.72 -11.99 -17.11
N ASP A 83 -14.65 -11.75 -17.86
CA ASP A 83 -13.98 -12.75 -18.71
C ASP A 83 -12.72 -13.30 -18.01
N ARG A 84 -12.63 -14.62 -17.84
CA ARG A 84 -11.47 -15.31 -17.27
C ARG A 84 -10.19 -15.17 -18.09
N ASN A 85 -10.29 -14.79 -19.37
CA ASN A 85 -9.12 -14.57 -20.23
C ASN A 85 -8.60 -13.13 -20.14
N LYS A 86 -9.38 -12.21 -19.56
CA LYS A 86 -9.00 -10.81 -19.45
C LYS A 86 -8.31 -10.56 -18.11
N ILE A 87 -7.01 -10.25 -18.20
CA ILE A 87 -6.18 -9.94 -17.04
C ILE A 87 -6.62 -8.58 -16.50
N PHE A 88 -7.09 -8.57 -15.25
CA PHE A 88 -7.35 -7.35 -14.51
C PHE A 88 -6.05 -6.80 -13.91
N ALA A 89 -5.30 -7.62 -13.20
CA ALA A 89 -4.03 -7.25 -12.58
C ALA A 89 -3.17 -8.48 -12.29
N ILE A 90 -1.90 -8.28 -11.95
CA ILE A 90 -1.04 -9.26 -11.32
C ILE A 90 -0.82 -8.80 -9.87
N GLN A 91 -1.13 -9.68 -8.93
CA GLN A 91 -0.96 -9.44 -7.50
C GLN A 91 0.33 -10.05 -6.99
N TYR A 92 1.06 -9.27 -6.18
CA TYR A 92 2.12 -9.76 -5.30
C TYR A 92 1.57 -9.77 -3.88
N ARG A 93 1.23 -10.96 -3.38
CA ARG A 93 0.58 -11.18 -2.09
C ARG A 93 1.54 -11.81 -1.10
N VAL A 94 1.57 -11.31 0.13
CA VAL A 94 2.37 -11.95 1.19
C VAL A 94 1.55 -13.07 1.83
N VAL A 95 2.11 -14.27 1.87
CA VAL A 95 1.41 -15.49 2.37
C VAL A 95 1.56 -15.66 3.88
N GLY A 96 2.58 -15.03 4.49
CA GLY A 96 2.79 -15.08 5.93
C GLY A 96 3.69 -13.94 6.39
N TYR A 97 3.25 -13.27 7.47
CA TYR A 97 3.97 -12.18 8.10
C TYR A 97 3.67 -12.14 9.61
N SER A 98 4.38 -11.30 10.35
CA SER A 98 4.13 -11.00 11.76
C SER A 98 3.85 -9.51 11.85
N PRO A 99 2.90 -9.07 12.68
CA PRO A 99 2.71 -7.64 12.96
C PRO A 99 3.96 -6.92 13.49
N ALA A 100 4.95 -7.67 14.02
CA ALA A 100 6.22 -7.12 14.48
C ALA A 100 7.26 -6.91 13.36
N ASP A 101 7.00 -7.42 12.15
CA ASP A 101 7.91 -7.20 11.02
C ASP A 101 7.95 -5.72 10.65
N VAL A 102 9.05 -5.29 10.05
CA VAL A 102 9.20 -3.95 9.48
C VAL A 102 9.74 -4.09 8.07
N VAL A 103 8.87 -3.94 7.07
CA VAL A 103 9.24 -4.04 5.64
C VAL A 103 9.07 -2.72 4.90
N ALA A 104 8.33 -1.79 5.48
CA ALA A 104 8.15 -0.45 4.94
C ALA A 104 7.92 0.58 6.03
N GLN A 105 8.10 1.85 5.70
CA GLN A 105 7.84 2.96 6.59
C GLN A 105 7.26 4.17 5.83
N PHE A 106 6.50 4.99 6.54
CA PHE A 106 6.13 6.33 6.09
C PHE A 106 6.34 7.29 7.26
N GLY A 107 7.39 8.13 7.17
CA GLY A 107 7.82 8.92 8.32
C GLY A 107 8.16 8.00 9.49
N ASN A 108 7.44 8.14 10.60
CA ASN A 108 7.69 7.38 11.84
C ASN A 108 6.77 6.16 12.02
N ILE A 109 5.86 5.87 11.07
CA ILE A 109 5.05 4.64 11.11
C ILE A 109 5.77 3.55 10.34
N HIS A 110 5.83 2.37 10.94
CA HIS A 110 6.29 1.14 10.30
C HIS A 110 5.11 0.28 9.84
N PHE A 111 5.33 -0.42 8.74
CA PHE A 111 4.37 -1.35 8.15
C PHE A 111 4.98 -2.74 8.12
N SER A 112 4.17 -3.70 8.58
CA SER A 112 4.57 -5.08 8.74
C SER A 112 4.38 -5.91 7.48
N ARG A 113 3.68 -5.38 6.48
CA ARG A 113 3.45 -6.06 5.20
C ARG A 113 3.22 -5.03 4.12
N VAL A 114 3.67 -5.36 2.91
CA VAL A 114 3.38 -4.61 1.69
C VAL A 114 2.96 -5.60 0.61
N GLU A 115 1.90 -5.26 -0.11
CA GLU A 115 1.40 -6.03 -1.27
C GLU A 115 1.18 -5.05 -2.42
N SER A 116 1.23 -5.54 -3.66
CA SER A 116 1.01 -4.68 -4.83
C SER A 116 0.14 -5.34 -5.89
N LEU A 117 -0.61 -4.50 -6.60
CA LEU A 117 -1.21 -4.81 -7.88
C LEU A 117 -0.44 -4.10 -8.99
N VAL A 118 -0.11 -4.84 -10.03
CA VAL A 118 0.49 -4.31 -11.26
C VAL A 118 -0.33 -4.70 -12.48
N ASP A 119 -0.16 -3.98 -13.59
CA ASP A 119 -0.78 -4.38 -14.85
C ASP A 119 -0.05 -5.58 -15.48
N ASP A 120 -0.55 -6.06 -16.61
CA ASP A 120 0.02 -7.17 -17.38
C ASP A 120 1.42 -6.86 -17.95
N LYS A 121 1.85 -5.60 -17.91
CA LYS A 121 3.21 -5.15 -18.28
C LYS A 121 4.12 -4.94 -17.07
N GLY A 122 3.61 -5.16 -15.85
CA GLY A 122 4.35 -5.01 -14.61
C GLY A 122 4.43 -3.57 -14.09
N ASN A 123 3.64 -2.63 -14.62
CA ASN A 123 3.57 -1.25 -14.10
C ASN A 123 2.77 -1.21 -12.80
N LEU A 124 3.27 -0.49 -11.79
CA LEU A 124 2.61 -0.37 -10.50
C LEU A 124 1.27 0.36 -10.61
N MET A 125 0.20 -0.34 -10.26
CA MET A 125 -1.16 0.23 -10.20
C MET A 125 -1.49 0.70 -8.80
N LEU A 126 -1.26 -0.16 -7.81
CA LEU A 126 -1.64 0.05 -6.42
C LEU A 126 -0.68 -0.69 -5.50
N ILE A 127 -0.30 -0.06 -4.40
CA ILE A 127 0.36 -0.73 -3.28
C ILE A 127 -0.52 -0.60 -2.05
N ASN A 128 -0.57 -1.63 -1.21
CA ASN A 128 -1.07 -1.53 0.15
C ASN A 128 0.04 -1.81 1.15
N ALA A 129 -0.03 -1.17 2.31
CA ALA A 129 0.87 -1.40 3.43
C ALA A 129 0.06 -1.48 4.73
N VAL A 130 0.31 -2.52 5.54
CA VAL A 130 -0.47 -2.80 6.75
C VAL A 130 0.35 -2.47 7.99
N THR A 131 -0.27 -1.79 8.95
CA THR A 131 0.32 -1.50 10.27
C THR A 131 -0.66 -1.82 11.39
N LYS A 132 -0.15 -2.28 12.53
CA LYS A 132 -0.90 -2.37 13.78
C LYS A 132 -0.30 -1.38 14.76
N ALA A 133 -1.05 -0.35 15.10
CA ALA A 133 -0.55 0.74 15.95
C ALA A 133 -1.62 1.21 16.94
N SER A 134 -1.17 1.95 17.95
CA SER A 134 -2.08 2.62 18.88
C SER A 134 -2.87 3.70 18.16
N LYS A 135 -4.05 4.05 18.70
CA LYS A 135 -4.86 5.16 18.18
C LYS A 135 -4.07 6.47 18.12
N ASP A 136 -3.24 6.74 19.12
CA ASP A 136 -2.44 7.96 19.20
C ASP A 136 -1.37 8.02 18.10
N ASP A 137 -0.73 6.88 17.80
CA ASP A 137 0.28 6.83 16.74
C ASP A 137 -0.35 6.96 15.35
N ILE A 138 -1.53 6.37 15.14
CA ILE A 138 -2.33 6.60 13.93
C ILE A 138 -2.75 8.06 13.80
N LEU A 139 -3.15 8.74 14.89
CA LEU A 139 -3.49 10.17 14.84
C LEU A 139 -2.29 11.05 14.49
N LYS A 140 -1.11 10.75 15.05
CA LYS A 140 0.16 11.41 14.67
C LYS A 140 0.47 11.17 13.20
N PHE A 141 0.24 9.95 12.70
CA PHE A 141 0.45 9.62 11.30
C PHE A 141 -0.48 10.37 10.35
N ILE A 142 -1.79 10.42 10.66
CA ILE A 142 -2.76 11.23 9.92
C ILE A 142 -2.34 12.70 9.91
N THR A 143 -1.82 13.21 11.03
CA THR A 143 -1.34 14.59 11.13
C THR A 143 -0.13 14.83 10.23
N ALA A 144 0.81 13.89 10.19
CA ALA A 144 1.95 13.95 9.28
C ALA A 144 1.51 13.90 7.81
N LEU A 145 0.58 13.00 7.45
CA LEU A 145 0.03 12.94 6.10
C LEU A 145 -0.66 14.24 5.69
N LYS A 146 -1.45 14.86 6.58
CA LYS A 146 -2.10 16.15 6.32
C LYS A 146 -1.12 17.30 6.10
N LYS A 147 0.08 17.22 6.67
CA LYS A 147 1.14 18.22 6.47
C LYS A 147 1.78 18.09 5.08
N GLU A 148 1.96 16.85 4.59
CA GLU A 148 2.52 16.59 3.27
C GLU A 148 1.48 16.76 2.15
N TYR A 149 0.26 16.30 2.41
CA TYR A 149 -0.87 16.33 1.48
C TYR A 149 -2.05 17.07 2.13
N PRO A 150 -2.30 18.35 1.77
CA PRO A 150 -3.39 19.12 2.36
C PRO A 150 -4.76 18.67 1.84
N ASN A 151 -5.82 18.99 2.60
CA ASN A 151 -7.23 18.81 2.21
C ASN A 151 -7.69 17.37 1.90
N PRO A 152 -7.57 16.42 2.83
CA PRO A 152 -8.14 15.10 2.62
C PRO A 152 -9.66 15.10 2.57
N GLU A 153 -10.20 14.20 1.76
CA GLU A 153 -11.58 13.75 1.86
C GLU A 153 -11.69 12.65 2.92
N VAL A 154 -12.75 12.67 3.72
CA VAL A 154 -13.00 11.64 4.74
C VAL A 154 -14.35 11.02 4.47
N THR A 155 -14.38 9.69 4.32
CA THR A 155 -15.59 8.90 4.15
C THR A 155 -15.60 7.75 5.16
N GLU A 156 -16.77 7.13 5.32
CA GLU A 156 -16.93 5.92 6.12
C GLU A 156 -17.29 4.76 5.18
N ALA A 157 -16.68 3.60 5.42
CA ALA A 157 -16.94 2.39 4.66
C ALA A 157 -17.30 1.23 5.60
N SER A 158 -18.49 0.68 5.42
CA SER A 158 -18.96 -0.50 6.15
C SER A 158 -18.46 -1.79 5.50
N SER A 159 -17.98 -2.72 6.31
CA SER A 159 -17.65 -4.09 5.94
C SER A 159 -18.12 -5.04 7.06
N GLY A 160 -19.18 -5.79 6.77
CA GLY A 160 -19.83 -6.65 7.77
C GLY A 160 -20.32 -5.84 8.97
N TYR A 161 -19.82 -6.18 10.17
CA TYR A 161 -20.13 -5.51 11.43
C TYR A 161 -19.12 -4.42 11.80
N THR A 162 -18.31 -3.94 10.86
CA THR A 162 -17.29 -2.91 11.11
C THR A 162 -17.45 -1.73 10.19
N ASN A 163 -17.31 -0.53 10.75
CA ASN A 163 -17.20 0.72 10.01
C ASN A 163 -15.76 1.22 10.08
N ASN A 164 -15.18 1.48 8.92
CA ASN A 164 -13.83 2.01 8.79
C ASN A 164 -13.90 3.44 8.28
N GLN A 165 -13.08 4.30 8.89
CA GLN A 165 -12.82 5.61 8.33
C GLN A 165 -11.84 5.47 7.17
N ILE A 166 -12.18 6.03 6.02
CA ILE A 166 -11.30 6.14 4.85
C ILE A 166 -10.92 7.60 4.69
N ILE A 167 -9.63 7.89 4.78
CA ILE A 167 -9.08 9.23 4.56
C ILE A 167 -8.34 9.21 3.23
N THR A 168 -8.76 10.05 2.29
CA THR A 168 -8.24 10.09 0.92
C THR A 168 -7.55 11.42 0.64
N TRP A 169 -6.33 11.35 0.14
CA TRP A 169 -5.58 12.48 -0.38
C TRP A 169 -5.33 12.26 -1.87
N LYS A 170 -5.59 13.27 -2.68
CA LYS A 170 -5.30 13.25 -4.11
C LYS A 170 -4.12 14.18 -4.39
N ASP A 171 -3.09 13.63 -5.04
CA ASP A 171 -1.94 14.37 -5.55
C ASP A 171 -1.86 14.15 -7.08
N LYS A 172 -0.94 14.83 -7.76
CA LYS A 172 -0.87 14.86 -9.22
C LYS A 172 -0.73 13.46 -9.84
N ASP A 173 0.20 12.66 -9.34
CA ASP A 173 0.53 11.33 -9.90
C ASP A 173 -0.06 10.18 -9.08
N ARG A 174 -0.57 10.46 -7.87
CA ARG A 174 -0.97 9.43 -6.91
C ARG A 174 -2.20 9.76 -6.11
N ILE A 175 -2.89 8.72 -5.66
CA ILE A 175 -3.96 8.81 -4.67
C ILE A 175 -3.53 8.00 -3.46
N ILE A 176 -3.56 8.64 -2.30
CA ILE A 176 -3.19 8.04 -1.03
C ILE A 176 -4.47 7.84 -0.24
N LYS A 177 -4.72 6.62 0.22
CA LYS A 177 -5.87 6.33 1.09
C LYS A 177 -5.38 5.67 2.38
N LEU A 178 -5.96 6.05 3.50
CA LEU A 178 -5.77 5.35 4.78
C LEU A 178 -7.12 4.80 5.23
N SER A 179 -7.23 3.47 5.25
CA SER A 179 -8.34 2.78 5.92
C SER A 179 -7.93 2.51 7.36
N THR A 180 -8.68 3.07 8.32
CA THR A 180 -8.32 3.03 9.74
C THR A 180 -9.55 3.21 10.64
N ASN A 181 -9.34 3.25 11.96
CA ASN A 181 -10.36 3.49 12.96
C ASN A 181 -11.55 2.52 12.84
N ALA A 182 -11.27 1.25 12.53
CA ALA A 182 -12.27 0.18 12.50
C ALA A 182 -13.05 0.13 13.83
N ARG A 183 -14.35 0.37 13.76
CA ARG A 183 -15.27 0.32 14.91
C ARG A 183 -16.36 -0.69 14.65
N LEU A 184 -16.79 -1.38 15.71
CA LEU A 184 -17.95 -2.25 15.65
C LEU A 184 -19.20 -1.41 15.37
N ASP A 185 -20.01 -1.91 14.43
CA ASP A 185 -21.30 -1.35 14.09
C ASP A 185 -22.41 -2.18 14.74
N PHE A 186 -23.07 -1.58 15.74
CA PHE A 186 -24.16 -2.18 16.47
C PHE A 186 -25.55 -1.80 15.91
N SER A 187 -25.62 -1.06 14.80
CA SER A 187 -26.86 -0.53 14.22
C SER A 187 -27.72 -1.57 13.49
N ASN A 188 -27.20 -2.79 13.30
CA ASN A 188 -27.95 -3.87 12.66
C ASN A 188 -29.26 -4.17 13.44
N PRO A 189 -30.43 -4.18 12.77
CA PRO A 189 -31.72 -4.45 13.43
C PRO A 189 -31.85 -5.84 14.04
N HIS A 190 -30.97 -6.79 13.67
CA HIS A 190 -30.89 -8.14 14.24
C HIS A 190 -29.81 -8.27 15.33
N ASN A 191 -29.29 -7.16 15.84
CA ASN A 191 -28.33 -7.19 16.95
C ASN A 191 -29.01 -7.65 18.25
N ILE A 192 -28.49 -8.71 18.85
CA ILE A 192 -29.01 -9.32 20.08
C ILE A 192 -28.39 -8.77 21.38
N LEU A 193 -27.40 -7.87 21.27
CA LEU A 193 -26.68 -7.30 22.41
C LEU A 193 -27.53 -6.27 23.15
N SER A 194 -27.50 -6.32 24.48
CA SER A 194 -28.10 -5.27 25.31
C SER A 194 -27.29 -3.97 25.24
N GLU A 195 -27.89 -2.85 25.65
CA GLU A 195 -27.17 -1.57 25.73
C GLU A 195 -26.00 -1.61 26.74
N ALA A 196 -26.12 -2.44 27.79
CA ALA A 196 -25.02 -2.65 28.74
C ALA A 196 -23.83 -3.35 28.06
N ASP A 197 -24.09 -4.42 27.30
CA ASP A 197 -23.05 -5.16 26.56
C ASP A 197 -22.36 -4.27 25.54
N LYS A 198 -23.13 -3.47 24.78
CA LYS A 198 -22.59 -2.52 23.80
C LYS A 198 -21.63 -1.53 24.46
N LYS A 199 -21.99 -1.00 25.64
CA LYS A 199 -21.17 -0.04 26.37
C LYS A 199 -19.88 -0.69 26.91
N GLU A 200 -19.96 -1.90 27.43
CA GLU A 200 -18.80 -2.66 27.90
C GLU A 200 -17.82 -2.92 26.75
N ILE A 201 -18.31 -3.40 25.61
CA ILE A 201 -17.49 -3.66 24.42
C ILE A 201 -16.83 -2.36 23.93
N GLN A 202 -17.56 -1.25 23.89
CA GLN A 202 -17.00 0.05 23.48
C GLN A 202 -15.86 0.52 24.39
N GLU A 203 -15.94 0.28 25.70
CA GLU A 203 -14.86 0.66 26.62
C GLU A 203 -13.61 -0.20 26.43
N ILE A 204 -13.78 -1.51 26.20
CA ILE A 204 -12.68 -2.44 25.85
C ILE A 204 -11.99 -1.99 24.55
N GLU A 205 -12.77 -1.59 23.56
CA GLU A 205 -12.28 -1.21 22.22
C GLU A 205 -11.54 0.14 22.20
N LYS A 206 -11.73 0.99 23.21
CA LYS A 206 -11.24 2.38 23.22
C LYS A 206 -9.73 2.52 23.07
N ASN A 207 -8.97 1.57 23.63
CA ASN A 207 -7.51 1.56 23.62
C ASN A 207 -6.93 0.39 22.80
N ARG A 208 -7.75 -0.26 21.98
CA ARG A 208 -7.29 -1.39 21.18
C ARG A 208 -6.24 -0.93 20.16
N ILE A 209 -5.19 -1.74 19.99
CA ILE A 209 -4.30 -1.64 18.82
C ILE A 209 -5.11 -2.02 17.59
N THR A 210 -5.28 -1.09 16.67
CA THR A 210 -6.06 -1.32 15.45
C THR A 210 -5.14 -1.55 14.27
N GLU A 211 -5.59 -2.43 13.37
CA GLU A 211 -4.97 -2.56 12.06
C GLU A 211 -5.42 -1.39 11.18
N SER A 212 -4.47 -0.78 10.48
CA SER A 212 -4.71 0.25 9.49
C SER A 212 -4.00 -0.12 8.20
N THR A 213 -4.62 0.20 7.06
CA THR A 213 -4.03 -0.06 5.73
C THR A 213 -3.85 1.25 4.99
N LEU A 214 -2.61 1.55 4.65
CA LEU A 214 -2.25 2.63 3.73
C LEU A 214 -2.27 2.09 2.30
N PHE A 215 -2.89 2.83 1.40
CA PHE A 215 -2.89 2.58 -0.03
C PHE A 215 -2.20 3.73 -0.75
N ILE A 216 -1.35 3.42 -1.73
CA ILE A 216 -0.81 4.39 -2.66
C ILE A 216 -1.10 3.88 -4.08
N CYS A 217 -2.00 4.57 -4.76
CA CYS A 217 -2.47 4.25 -6.10
C CYS A 217 -1.81 5.18 -7.11
N ASN A 218 -1.37 4.64 -8.24
CA ASN A 218 -1.07 5.47 -9.40
C ASN A 218 -2.36 6.04 -9.97
N SER A 219 -2.46 7.37 -10.08
CA SER A 219 -3.71 8.06 -10.41
C SER A 219 -4.28 7.66 -11.79
N THR A 220 -3.42 7.21 -12.71
CA THR A 220 -3.86 6.73 -14.03
C THR A 220 -4.73 5.46 -13.96
N TYR A 221 -4.64 4.70 -12.87
CA TYR A 221 -5.40 3.47 -12.67
C TYR A 221 -6.61 3.63 -11.72
N GLU A 222 -6.88 4.84 -11.19
CA GLU A 222 -7.97 5.07 -10.22
C GLU A 222 -9.30 4.52 -10.74
N LYS A 223 -9.71 4.90 -11.94
CA LYS A 223 -10.98 4.46 -12.54
C LYS A 223 -11.08 2.96 -12.75
N LYS A 224 -9.95 2.30 -12.99
CA LYS A 224 -9.90 0.85 -13.16
C LYS A 224 -10.08 0.13 -11.83
N LEU A 225 -9.51 0.67 -10.75
CA LEU A 225 -9.46 0.03 -9.44
C LEU A 225 -10.65 0.39 -8.53
N LEU A 226 -11.16 1.62 -8.60
CA LEU A 226 -12.19 2.12 -7.68
C LEU A 226 -13.51 1.38 -7.87
N GLY A 227 -14.06 0.84 -6.79
CA GLY A 227 -15.24 -0.02 -6.82
C GLY A 227 -14.97 -1.39 -7.43
N ASN A 228 -13.75 -1.62 -7.93
CA ASN A 228 -13.36 -2.80 -8.68
C ASN A 228 -12.43 -3.75 -7.92
N LEU A 229 -12.52 -3.78 -6.59
CA LEU A 229 -11.72 -4.66 -5.74
C LEU A 229 -12.62 -5.25 -4.64
N HIS A 230 -12.72 -6.57 -4.56
CA HIS A 230 -13.69 -7.25 -3.69
C HIS A 230 -13.10 -8.28 -2.72
N SER A 231 -11.78 -8.45 -2.69
CA SER A 231 -11.14 -9.47 -1.87
C SER A 231 -9.96 -8.92 -1.06
N GLY A 232 -9.70 -9.56 0.08
CA GLY A 232 -8.60 -9.21 0.98
C GLY A 232 -8.61 -7.74 1.40
N ASN A 233 -7.44 -7.17 1.62
CA ASN A 233 -7.32 -5.75 1.98
C ASN A 233 -7.71 -4.81 0.84
N TRP A 234 -7.69 -5.29 -0.41
CA TRP A 234 -8.05 -4.49 -1.58
C TRP A 234 -9.48 -3.98 -1.54
N MET A 235 -10.39 -4.71 -0.88
CA MET A 235 -11.78 -4.28 -0.71
C MET A 235 -11.94 -2.98 0.09
N ASN A 236 -10.90 -2.55 0.82
CA ASN A 236 -10.91 -1.29 1.56
C ASN A 236 -10.44 -0.10 0.71
N PHE A 237 -10.02 -0.34 -0.54
CA PHE A 237 -9.77 0.70 -1.54
C PHE A 237 -11.09 1.11 -2.22
N LYS A 238 -11.98 1.74 -1.45
CA LYS A 238 -13.28 2.27 -1.90
C LYS A 238 -13.27 3.79 -1.96
#